data_AF-A0A382QH67-F1
#
_entry.id   AF-A0A382QH67-F1
#
_cell.length_a   1.000
_cell.length_b   1.000
_cell.length_c   1.000
_cell.angle_alpha   90.00
_cell.angle_beta   90.00
_cell.angle_gamma   90.00
#
_symmetry.space_group_name_H-M   'P 1'
#
loop_
_entity.id
_entity.type
_entity.pdbx_description
1 polymer ?
#
loop_
_entity_poly.entity_id
_entity_poly.type
_entity_poly.pdbx_seq_one_letter_code
_entity_poly.pdbx_strand_id
1 'polypeptide(L)'
;MGEDWKQRFRALFNEGVARHKAGRQSPDAMFEEAEIEFLESIGCSSQEMFDFCDDYVRWGDVIYEHVEELQAVRLKHYQTTLNREPAKRQMGMDEFPAKSDEAEGIAWLPRLITKARAKLAGSLPADLMYG
;
A
#
# COMPACT_ATOMS: atom_id res chain seq x y z
N MET A 1 9.08 -17.20 -9.49
CA MET A 1 8.11 -16.94 -8.41
C MET A 1 6.75 -16.72 -9.06
N GLY A 2 6.10 -17.81 -9.47
CA GLY A 2 4.73 -17.77 -9.99
C GLY A 2 3.75 -17.88 -8.83
N GLU A 3 2.67 -17.10 -8.86
CA GLU A 3 1.40 -17.09 -8.08
C GLU A 3 1.37 -17.41 -6.56
N ASP A 4 2.40 -18.00 -5.96
CA ASP A 4 2.53 -18.38 -4.55
C ASP A 4 2.43 -17.18 -3.61
N TRP A 5 2.96 -16.02 -4.03
CA TRP A 5 2.86 -14.80 -3.24
C TRP A 5 1.41 -14.32 -3.06
N LYS A 6 0.51 -14.56 -4.03
CA LYS A 6 -0.89 -14.10 -3.97
C LYS A 6 -1.65 -14.82 -2.88
N GLN A 7 -1.46 -16.14 -2.77
CA GLN A 7 -2.11 -16.95 -1.73
C GLN A 7 -1.64 -16.51 -0.34
N ARG A 8 -0.33 -16.31 -0.17
CA ARG A 8 0.25 -15.83 1.09
C ARG A 8 -0.21 -14.40 1.42
N PHE A 9 -0.29 -13.52 0.42
CA PHE A 9 -0.77 -12.15 0.58
C PHE A 9 -2.26 -12.11 0.98
N ARG A 10 -3.10 -12.95 0.37
CA ARG A 10 -4.51 -13.11 0.76
C ARG A 10 -4.67 -13.60 2.19
N ALA A 11 -3.92 -14.62 2.56
CA ALA A 11 -3.95 -15.17 3.91
C ALA A 11 -3.58 -14.09 4.93
N LEU A 12 -2.51 -13.33 4.65
CA LEU A 12 -2.06 -12.25 5.52
C LEU A 12 -3.06 -11.09 5.60
N PHE A 13 -3.70 -10.72 4.49
CA PHE A 13 -4.79 -9.73 4.50
C PHE A 13 -5.96 -10.18 5.40
N ASN A 14 -6.43 -11.41 5.24
CA ASN A 14 -7.54 -11.94 6.04
C ASN A 14 -7.19 -11.99 7.53
N GLU A 15 -5.96 -12.38 7.85
CA GLU A 15 -5.45 -12.41 9.21
C GLU A 15 -5.30 -10.99 9.78
N GLY A 16 -4.79 -10.03 9.00
CA GLY A 16 -4.73 -8.61 9.35
C GLY A 16 -6.11 -8.03 9.67
N VAL A 17 -7.12 -8.34 8.85
CA VAL A 17 -8.53 -7.98 9.09
C VAL A 17 -9.05 -8.58 10.40
N ALA A 18 -8.73 -9.85 10.70
CA ALA A 18 -9.12 -10.48 11.96
C ALA A 18 -8.43 -9.83 13.18
N ARG A 19 -7.13 -9.56 13.07
CA ARG A 19 -6.33 -8.89 14.10
C ARG A 19 -6.80 -7.46 14.36
N HIS A 20 -7.15 -6.72 13.31
CA HIS A 20 -7.72 -5.38 13.41
C HIS A 20 -9.03 -5.38 14.18
N LYS A 21 -9.97 -6.28 13.81
CA LYS A 21 -11.23 -6.48 14.53
C LYS A 21 -11.04 -6.90 15.99
N ALA A 22 -9.94 -7.58 16.30
CA ALA A 22 -9.54 -7.94 17.66
C ALA A 22 -8.81 -6.81 18.42
N GLY A 23 -8.68 -5.62 17.83
CA GLY A 23 -8.14 -4.41 18.47
C GLY A 23 -6.67 -4.10 18.16
N ARG A 24 -5.99 -4.87 17.29
CA ARG A 24 -4.63 -4.52 16.83
C ARG A 24 -4.72 -3.50 15.71
N GLN A 25 -4.75 -2.21 16.07
CA GLN A 25 -5.01 -1.09 15.15
C GLN A 25 -3.76 -0.24 14.87
N SER A 26 -2.58 -0.86 14.82
CA SER A 26 -1.34 -0.20 14.46
C SER A 26 -0.51 -1.08 13.51
N PRO A 27 0.09 -0.51 12.45
CA PRO A 27 0.98 -1.25 11.54
C PRO A 27 2.20 -1.86 12.25
N ASP A 28 2.69 -1.22 13.33
CA ASP A 28 3.85 -1.67 14.09
C ASP A 28 3.58 -2.92 14.95
N ALA A 29 2.30 -3.20 15.25
CA ALA A 29 1.88 -4.28 16.15
C ALA A 29 0.98 -5.32 15.47
N MET A 30 0.56 -5.08 14.23
CA MET A 30 -0.33 -5.96 13.50
C MET A 30 0.39 -7.19 12.95
N PHE A 31 1.64 -7.05 12.53
CA PHE A 31 2.39 -8.08 11.80
C PHE A 31 3.62 -8.57 12.57
N GLU A 32 3.93 -9.84 12.37
CA GLU A 32 5.13 -10.51 12.89
C GLU A 32 6.32 -10.32 11.93
N GLU A 33 7.55 -10.53 12.43
CA GLU A 33 8.79 -10.33 11.66
C GLU A 33 8.79 -11.08 10.33
N ALA A 34 8.42 -12.36 10.32
CA ALA A 34 8.36 -13.18 9.11
C ALA A 34 7.26 -12.75 8.11
N GLU A 35 6.22 -12.05 8.58
CA GLU A 35 5.18 -11.47 7.74
C GLU A 35 5.67 -10.16 7.12
N ILE A 36 6.40 -9.34 7.89
CA ILE A 36 7.05 -8.12 7.42
C ILE A 36 8.08 -8.47 6.34
N GLU A 37 8.97 -9.43 6.58
CA GLU A 37 9.96 -9.89 5.59
C GLU A 37 9.29 -10.33 4.28
N PHE A 38 8.13 -10.99 4.37
CA PHE A 38 7.36 -11.39 3.19
C PHE A 38 6.78 -10.19 2.45
N LEU A 39 6.14 -9.25 3.15
CA LEU A 39 5.61 -8.03 2.55
C LEU A 39 6.73 -7.28 1.81
N GLU A 40 7.88 -7.11 2.47
CA GLU A 40 9.04 -6.43 1.88
C GLU A 40 9.56 -7.16 0.65
N SER A 41 9.58 -8.50 0.66
CA SER A 41 10.01 -9.31 -0.49
C SER A 41 9.16 -9.09 -1.75
N ILE A 42 7.93 -8.60 -1.59
CA ILE A 42 7.01 -8.26 -2.69
C ILE A 42 6.84 -6.75 -2.88
N GLY A 43 7.65 -5.93 -2.20
CA GLY A 43 7.61 -4.47 -2.30
C GLY A 43 6.38 -3.84 -1.63
N CYS A 44 5.76 -4.53 -0.67
CA CYS A 44 4.70 -4.01 0.19
C CYS A 44 5.27 -3.70 1.58
N SER A 45 4.89 -2.58 2.18
CA SER A 45 5.21 -2.29 3.58
C SER A 45 4.11 -2.79 4.53
N SER A 46 4.44 -2.90 5.83
CA SER A 46 3.46 -3.16 6.88
C SER A 46 2.37 -2.08 6.92
N GLN A 47 2.73 -0.81 6.71
CA GLN A 47 1.78 0.30 6.60
C GLN A 47 0.78 0.07 5.48
N GLU A 48 1.23 -0.30 4.28
CA GLU A 48 0.33 -0.50 3.15
C GLU A 48 -0.64 -1.66 3.36
N MET A 49 -0.17 -2.79 3.92
CA MET A 49 -1.06 -3.89 4.28
C MET A 49 -2.04 -3.50 5.38
N PHE A 50 -1.58 -2.73 6.38
CA PHE A 50 -2.42 -2.19 7.44
C PHE A 50 -3.53 -1.30 6.87
N ASP A 51 -3.21 -0.36 5.98
CA ASP A 51 -4.16 0.56 5.36
C ASP A 51 -5.28 -0.22 4.64
N PHE A 52 -4.93 -1.25 3.87
CA PHE A 52 -5.92 -2.12 3.21
C PHE A 52 -6.85 -2.80 4.22
N CYS A 53 -6.31 -3.28 5.35
CA CYS A 53 -7.10 -3.91 6.40
C CYS A 53 -7.98 -2.89 7.13
N ASP A 54 -7.46 -1.70 7.44
CA ASP A 54 -8.18 -0.63 8.15
C ASP A 54 -9.36 -0.13 7.31
N ASP A 55 -9.13 0.13 6.01
CA ASP A 55 -10.18 0.56 5.08
C ASP A 55 -11.26 -0.51 4.90
N TYR A 56 -10.85 -1.79 4.80
CA TYR A 56 -11.80 -2.90 4.73
C TYR A 56 -12.66 -3.00 5.99
N VAL A 57 -12.06 -2.89 7.18
CA VAL A 57 -12.78 -3.08 8.45
C VAL A 57 -13.65 -1.89 8.81
N ARG A 58 -13.17 -0.66 8.60
CA ARG A 58 -13.88 0.55 9.03
C ARG A 58 -14.96 0.98 8.06
N TRP A 59 -14.70 0.85 6.76
CA TRP A 59 -15.51 1.47 5.72
C TRP A 59 -16.11 0.45 4.75
N GLY A 60 -15.47 -0.72 4.59
CA GLY A 60 -15.87 -1.69 3.57
C GLY A 60 -15.63 -1.18 2.14
N ASP A 61 -14.82 -0.13 1.99
CA ASP A 61 -14.54 0.57 0.74
C ASP A 61 -13.49 -0.15 -0.12
N VAL A 62 -12.97 -1.28 0.37
CA VAL A 62 -11.95 -2.09 -0.30
C VAL A 62 -12.51 -3.47 -0.61
N ILE A 63 -12.36 -3.90 -1.86
CA ILE A 63 -12.52 -5.30 -2.24
C ILE A 63 -11.15 -5.93 -2.44
N TYR A 64 -10.96 -7.15 -1.93
CA TYR A 64 -9.64 -7.81 -1.91
C TYR A 64 -9.06 -7.97 -3.32
N GLU A 65 -9.90 -8.21 -4.32
CA GLU A 65 -9.50 -8.37 -5.72
C GLU A 65 -8.73 -7.14 -6.23
N HIS A 66 -9.19 -5.93 -5.91
CA HIS A 66 -8.49 -4.69 -6.27
C HIS A 66 -7.18 -4.51 -5.49
N VAL A 67 -7.12 -4.95 -4.23
CA VAL A 67 -5.89 -4.92 -3.43
C VAL A 67 -4.82 -5.81 -4.06
N GLU A 68 -5.19 -7.04 -4.45
CA GLU A 68 -4.29 -7.97 -5.10
C GLU A 68 -3.81 -7.44 -6.46
N GLU A 69 -4.71 -6.86 -7.26
CA GLU A 69 -4.36 -6.24 -8.55
C GLU A 69 -3.39 -5.06 -8.38
N LEU A 70 -3.67 -4.18 -7.42
CA LEU A 70 -2.80 -3.06 -7.09
C LEU A 70 -1.43 -3.55 -6.63
N GLN A 71 -1.38 -4.56 -5.76
CA GLN A 71 -0.12 -5.15 -5.31
C GLN A 71 0.62 -5.85 -6.44
N ALA A 72 -0.07 -6.46 -7.40
CA ALA A 72 0.56 -7.06 -8.58
C ALA A 72 1.26 -6.00 -9.45
N VAL A 73 0.63 -4.83 -9.65
CA VAL A 73 1.25 -3.70 -10.36
C VAL A 73 2.45 -3.17 -9.57
N ARG A 74 2.33 -3.02 -8.24
CA ARG A 74 3.41 -2.59 -7.35
C ARG A 74 4.60 -3.54 -7.40
N LEU A 75 4.37 -4.84 -7.28
CA LEU A 75 5.39 -5.89 -7.37
C LEU A 75 6.10 -5.87 -8.71
N LYS A 76 5.36 -5.72 -9.81
CA LYS A 76 5.95 -5.59 -11.14
C LYS A 76 6.89 -4.39 -11.19
N HIS A 77 6.44 -3.22 -10.75
CA HIS A 77 7.28 -2.01 -10.73
C HIS A 77 8.51 -2.16 -9.82
N TYR A 78 8.34 -2.75 -8.65
CA TYR A 78 9.41 -3.08 -7.71
C TYR A 78 10.50 -3.94 -8.38
N GLN A 79 10.09 -4.96 -9.13
CA GLN A 79 11.02 -5.86 -9.81
C GLN A 79 11.66 -5.25 -11.05
N THR A 80 10.90 -4.55 -11.89
CA THR A 80 11.36 -4.13 -13.22
C THR A 80 11.96 -2.74 -13.26
N THR A 81 11.54 -1.85 -12.36
CA THR A 81 11.96 -0.44 -12.37
C THR A 81 12.84 -0.11 -11.18
N LEU A 82 12.57 -0.70 -10.01
CA LEU A 82 13.35 -0.46 -8.80
C LEU A 82 14.44 -1.52 -8.54
N ASN A 83 14.55 -2.56 -9.38
CA ASN A 83 15.50 -3.66 -9.18
C ASN A 83 15.42 -4.32 -7.79
N ARG A 84 14.21 -4.37 -7.21
CA ARG A 84 13.96 -4.85 -5.85
C ARG A 84 14.64 -4.02 -4.75
N GLU A 85 15.01 -2.79 -5.04
CA GLU A 85 15.48 -1.86 -4.02
C GLU A 85 14.30 -1.10 -3.42
N PRO A 86 14.20 -1.00 -2.08
CA PRO A 86 13.18 -0.19 -1.43
C PRO A 86 13.40 1.30 -1.71
N ALA A 87 12.37 2.12 -1.46
CA ALA A 87 12.51 3.56 -1.56
C ALA A 87 13.60 4.07 -0.60
N LYS A 88 14.52 4.88 -1.12
CA LYS A 88 15.59 5.47 -0.30
C LYS A 88 15.09 6.50 0.71
N ARG A 89 13.93 7.10 0.44
CA ARG A 89 13.22 7.98 1.37
C ARG A 89 11.72 7.92 1.15
N GLN A 90 10.99 8.25 2.20
CA GLN A 90 9.58 8.61 2.11
C GLN A 90 9.44 10.06 1.65
N MET A 91 8.37 10.33 0.90
CA MET A 91 7.99 11.70 0.54
C MET A 91 7.43 12.42 1.77
N GLY A 92 7.51 13.75 1.77
CA GLY A 92 6.82 14.63 2.71
C GLY A 92 5.44 15.01 2.19
N MET A 93 4.52 15.36 3.09
CA MET A 93 3.16 15.77 2.72
C MET A 93 3.10 17.06 1.88
N ASP A 94 4.10 17.92 2.03
CA ASP A 94 4.31 19.16 1.29
C ASP A 94 4.75 18.95 -0.17
N GLU A 95 5.19 17.73 -0.53
CA GLU A 95 5.55 17.38 -1.89
C GLU A 95 4.36 16.97 -2.76
N PHE A 96 3.17 16.84 -2.16
CA PHE A 96 1.95 16.49 -2.87
C PHE A 96 1.16 17.74 -3.25
N PRO A 97 0.73 17.89 -4.52
CA PRO A 97 -0.12 18.98 -4.96
C PRO A 97 -1.34 19.19 -4.06
N ALA A 98 -1.80 20.43 -3.94
CA ALA A 98 -2.96 20.76 -3.13
C ALA A 98 -4.22 20.09 -3.69
N LYS A 99 -5.22 19.91 -2.82
CA LYS A 99 -6.53 19.39 -3.22
C LYS A 99 -7.25 20.35 -4.19
N SER A 100 -6.91 21.63 -4.18
CA SER A 100 -7.45 22.63 -5.12
C SER A 100 -6.72 22.67 -6.46
N ASP A 101 -5.57 21.99 -6.59
CA ASP A 101 -4.81 22.02 -7.83
C ASP A 101 -5.50 21.20 -8.91
N GLU A 102 -5.46 21.72 -10.14
CA GLU A 102 -6.11 21.13 -11.30
C GLU A 102 -5.07 20.77 -12.37
N ALA A 103 -5.33 19.68 -13.08
CA ALA A 103 -4.66 19.35 -14.34
C ALA A 103 -5.75 19.00 -15.35
N GLU A 104 -5.67 19.55 -16.57
CA GLU A 104 -6.70 19.37 -17.60
C GLU A 104 -8.13 19.72 -17.12
N GLY A 105 -8.26 20.70 -16.21
CA GLY A 105 -9.53 21.13 -15.61
C GLY A 105 -10.12 20.14 -14.60
N ILE A 106 -9.36 19.14 -14.16
CA ILE A 106 -9.78 18.16 -13.16
C ILE A 106 -9.07 18.47 -11.85
N ALA A 107 -9.81 18.97 -10.87
CA ALA A 107 -9.34 19.12 -9.49
C ALA A 107 -8.86 17.78 -8.93
N TRP A 108 -7.89 17.82 -8.02
CA TRP A 108 -7.21 16.64 -7.43
C TRP A 108 -6.35 15.81 -8.37
N LEU A 109 -6.55 15.86 -9.69
CA LEU A 109 -5.83 15.02 -10.63
C LEU A 109 -4.30 15.05 -10.46
N PRO A 110 -3.63 16.23 -10.34
CA PRO A 110 -2.18 16.24 -10.14
C PRO A 110 -1.79 15.57 -8.82
N ARG A 111 -2.59 15.71 -7.77
CA ARG A 111 -2.34 15.05 -6.48
C ARG A 111 -2.46 13.53 -6.60
N LEU A 112 -3.49 13.02 -7.26
CA LEU A 112 -3.70 11.59 -7.48
C LEU A 112 -2.58 10.96 -8.30
N ILE A 113 -2.10 11.65 -9.34
CA ILE A 113 -0.95 11.21 -10.14
C ILE A 113 0.30 11.10 -9.26
N THR A 114 0.57 12.10 -8.41
CA THR A 114 1.72 12.06 -7.50
C THR A 114 1.58 10.94 -6.45
N LYS A 115 0.38 10.73 -5.89
CA LYS A 115 0.09 9.58 -5.00
C LYS A 115 0.35 8.25 -5.69
N ALA A 116 -0.10 8.07 -6.93
CA ALA A 116 0.12 6.84 -7.69
C ALA A 116 1.61 6.57 -7.94
N ARG A 117 2.37 7.61 -8.30
CA ARG A 117 3.83 7.51 -8.48
C ARG A 117 4.53 7.14 -7.17
N ALA A 118 4.16 7.79 -6.06
CA ALA A 118 4.73 7.51 -4.74
C ALA A 118 4.40 6.08 -4.28
N LYS A 119 3.16 5.61 -4.49
CA LYS A 119 2.74 4.23 -4.21
C LYS A 119 3.59 3.23 -4.98
N LEU A 120 3.76 3.41 -6.29
CA LEU A 120 4.60 2.53 -7.12
C LEU A 120 6.06 2.54 -6.69
N ALA A 121 6.58 3.70 -6.29
CA ALA A 121 7.95 3.85 -5.82
C ALA A 121 8.17 3.31 -4.40
N GLY A 122 7.12 3.03 -3.62
CA GLY A 122 7.22 2.68 -2.20
C GLY A 122 7.63 3.86 -1.31
N SER A 123 7.38 5.09 -1.75
CA SER A 123 7.78 6.34 -1.08
C SER A 123 6.58 7.13 -0.55
N LEU A 124 5.41 6.50 -0.44
CA LEU A 124 4.20 7.13 0.06
C LEU A 124 4.29 7.31 1.59
N PRO A 125 4.06 8.52 2.12
CA PRO A 125 4.06 8.77 3.57
C PRO A 125 3.10 7.85 4.33
N ALA A 126 3.45 7.48 5.57
CA ALA A 126 2.60 6.63 6.40
C ALA A 126 1.26 7.27 6.79
N ASP A 127 1.17 8.60 6.81
CA ASP A 127 -0.03 9.38 7.06
C ASP A 127 -0.87 9.64 5.79
N LEU A 128 -0.44 9.12 4.64
CA LEU A 128 -1.11 9.30 3.35
C LEU A 128 -1.40 7.96 2.68
N MET A 129 -2.65 7.52 2.74
CA MET A 129 -3.08 6.31 2.05
C MET A 129 -3.28 6.53 0.55
N TYR A 130 -3.13 5.49 -0.26
CA TYR A 130 -3.49 5.48 -1.69
C TYR A 130 -4.94 5.01 -1.86
N GLY A 131 -5.86 5.99 -1.86
CA GLY A 131 -7.30 5.92 -2.07
C GLY A 131 -7.84 7.32 -2.33
#